data_AF-A0A2V9HDY4-F1
#
_entry.id   AF-A0A2V9HDY4-F1
#
_cell.length_a   1.000
_cell.length_b   1.000
_cell.length_c   1.000
_cell.angle_alpha   90.00
_cell.angle_beta   90.00
_cell.angle_gamma   90.00
#
_symmetry.space_group_name_H-M   'P 1'
#
loop_
_entity.id
_entity.type
_entity.pdbx_description
1 polymer ?
#
loop_
_entity_poly.entity_id
_entity_poly.type
_entity_poly.pdbx_seq_one_letter_code
_entity_poly.pdbx_strand_id
1 'polypeptide(L)'
;MSYQSETPFDNIESALEYVNHLLEATREAQDQIETELLRAAIPQLARRKQALQLANYKLDKLSSHIAASRRILNDLRMLRRLLLEERKTPDPSAIACQAAIRNGPRQGAKTCIRQM
;
A
#
# COMPACT_ATOMS: atom_id res chain seq x y z
N MET A 1 -20.38 -7.84 -18.92
CA MET A 1 -19.23 -7.07 -19.42
C MET A 1 -18.83 -6.07 -18.35
N SER A 2 -17.99 -6.48 -17.40
CA SER A 2 -17.48 -5.60 -16.35
C SER A 2 -16.36 -4.74 -16.93
N TYR A 3 -16.60 -3.43 -17.02
CA TYR A 3 -15.62 -2.45 -17.48
C TYR A 3 -14.41 -2.48 -16.56
N GLN A 4 -13.30 -3.04 -17.02
CA GLN A 4 -12.00 -2.93 -16.36
C GLN A 4 -11.42 -1.61 -16.88
N SER A 5 -11.68 -0.51 -16.18
CA SER A 5 -10.82 0.65 -16.35
C SER A 5 -9.43 0.22 -15.87
N GLU A 6 -8.42 0.40 -16.73
CA GLU A 6 -6.98 0.19 -16.46
C GLU A 6 -6.36 1.52 -15.99
N THR A 7 -7.08 2.28 -15.19
CA THR A 7 -6.61 3.56 -14.68
C THR A 7 -5.86 3.35 -13.35
N PRO A 8 -4.84 4.17 -13.06
CA PRO A 8 -4.09 4.06 -11.81
C PRO A 8 -4.92 4.35 -10.55
N PHE A 9 -6.22 4.64 -10.67
CA PHE A 9 -7.11 5.05 -9.57
C PHE A 9 -8.29 4.10 -9.34
N ASP A 10 -8.35 2.95 -10.02
CA ASP A 10 -9.52 2.06 -9.94
C ASP A 10 -9.72 1.38 -8.58
N ASN A 11 -8.67 1.23 -7.79
CA ASN A 11 -8.77 0.69 -6.45
C ASN A 11 -7.72 1.31 -5.51
N ILE A 12 -7.88 1.06 -4.21
CA ILE A 12 -7.00 1.63 -3.17
C ILE A 12 -5.57 1.11 -3.35
N GLU A 13 -5.41 -0.10 -3.88
CA GLU A 13 -4.11 -0.70 -4.16
C GLU A 13 -3.37 0.01 -5.30
N SER A 14 -4.02 0.26 -6.44
CA SER A 14 -3.43 1.01 -7.55
C SER A 14 -3.18 2.47 -7.19
N ALA A 15 -4.07 3.09 -6.42
CA ALA A 15 -3.87 4.45 -5.91
C ALA A 15 -2.63 4.54 -4.99
N LEU A 16 -2.37 3.51 -4.18
CA LEU A 16 -1.17 3.44 -3.34
C LEU A 16 0.11 3.31 -4.17
N GLU A 17 0.09 2.49 -5.22
CA GLU A 17 1.22 2.36 -6.17
C GLU A 17 1.50 3.68 -6.87
N TYR A 18 0.48 4.38 -7.37
CA TYR A 18 0.62 5.70 -7.96
C TYR A 18 1.26 6.70 -6.99
N VAL A 19 0.81 6.73 -5.73
CA VAL A 19 1.37 7.61 -4.69
C VAL A 19 2.84 7.28 -4.39
N ASN A 20 3.24 6.01 -4.48
CA ASN A 20 4.65 5.63 -4.35
C ASN A 20 5.49 6.16 -5.51
N HIS A 21 5.03 6.01 -6.75
CA HIS A 21 5.72 6.57 -7.92
C HIS A 21 5.82 8.10 -7.86
N LEU A 22 4.76 8.76 -7.40
CA LEU A 22 4.76 10.21 -7.22
C LEU A 22 5.78 10.65 -6.16
N LEU A 23 5.93 9.89 -5.07
CA LEU A 23 6.91 10.18 -4.03
C LEU A 23 8.35 10.01 -4.56
N GLU A 24 8.59 8.97 -5.36
CA GLU A 24 9.87 8.72 -6.01
C GLU A 24 10.24 9.85 -6.97
N ALA A 25 9.35 10.21 -7.89
CA ALA A 25 9.57 11.33 -8.81
C ALA A 25 9.80 12.66 -8.08
N THR A 26 9.13 12.89 -6.95
CA THR A 26 9.34 14.08 -6.11
C THR A 26 10.75 14.10 -5.52
N ARG A 27 11.27 12.95 -5.07
CA ARG A 27 12.62 12.83 -4.53
C ARG A 27 13.68 13.05 -5.61
N GLU A 28 13.51 12.44 -6.78
CA GLU A 28 14.42 12.66 -7.92
C GLU A 28 14.49 14.15 -8.29
N ALA A 29 13.36 14.85 -8.29
CA ALA A 29 13.33 16.29 -8.52
C ALA A 29 14.05 17.08 -7.41
N GLN A 30 13.99 16.65 -6.15
CA GLN A 30 14.74 17.26 -5.05
C GLN A 30 16.25 17.12 -5.27
N ASP A 31 16.73 15.92 -5.61
CA ASP A 31 18.15 15.63 -5.86
C ASP A 31 18.71 16.48 -7.02
N GLN A 32 17.91 16.65 -8.08
CA GLN A 32 18.25 17.53 -9.21
C GLN A 32 18.38 18.99 -8.78
N ILE A 33 17.46 19.49 -7.95
CA ILE A 33 17.52 20.87 -7.45
C ILE A 33 18.71 21.07 -6.51
N GLU A 34 19.02 20.10 -5.66
CA GLU A 34 20.17 20.16 -4.77
C GLU A 34 21.50 20.22 -5.56
N THR A 35 21.61 19.41 -6.61
CA THR A 35 22.75 19.46 -7.54
C THR A 35 22.89 20.84 -8.19
N GLU A 36 21.79 21.44 -8.64
CA GLU A 36 21.79 22.79 -9.21
C GLU A 36 22.10 23.88 -8.16
N LEU A 37 21.71 23.67 -6.90
CA LEU A 37 22.02 24.58 -5.79
C LEU A 37 23.52 24.64 -5.53
N LEU A 38 24.20 23.49 -5.55
CA LEU A 38 25.65 23.37 -5.40
C LEU A 38 26.38 24.09 -6.56
N ARG A 39 25.84 23.99 -7.78
CA ARG A 39 26.40 24.67 -8.97
C ARG A 39 26.18 26.19 -8.95
N ALA A 40 25.12 26.67 -8.29
CA ALA A 40 24.76 28.09 -8.22
C ALA A 40 25.58 28.90 -7.18
N ALA A 41 26.80 28.45 -6.83
CA ALA A 41 27.68 29.12 -5.86
C ALA A 41 28.31 30.45 -6.37
N ILE A 42 28.08 30.81 -7.63
CA ILE A 42 28.63 32.04 -8.24
C ILE A 42 27.82 33.27 -7.76
N PRO A 43 28.47 34.34 -7.29
CA PRO A 43 27.79 35.52 -6.72
C PRO A 43 26.78 36.22 -7.67
N GLN A 44 26.96 36.13 -8.99
CA GLN A 44 25.98 36.63 -9.96
C GLN A 44 24.66 35.83 -10.02
N LEU A 45 24.58 34.66 -9.36
CA LEU A 45 23.42 33.78 -9.36
C LEU A 45 22.57 33.86 -8.08
N ALA A 46 22.77 34.88 -7.22
CA ALA A 46 22.09 35.00 -5.94
C ALA A 46 20.55 34.86 -6.03
N ARG A 47 19.91 35.49 -7.04
CA ARG A 47 18.46 35.37 -7.28
C ARG A 47 18.04 33.97 -7.73
N ARG A 48 18.86 33.31 -8.56
CA ARG A 48 18.63 31.91 -8.99
C ARG A 48 18.76 30.96 -7.81
N LYS A 49 19.74 31.17 -6.94
CA LYS A 49 19.91 30.40 -5.70
C LYS A 49 18.69 30.52 -4.79
N GLN A 50 18.17 31.73 -4.58
CA GLN A 50 16.94 31.95 -3.81
C GLN A 50 15.73 31.22 -4.41
N ALA A 51 15.57 31.26 -5.74
CA ALA A 51 14.50 30.54 -6.42
C ALA A 51 14.62 29.02 -6.26
N LEU A 52 15.83 28.47 -6.36
CA LEU A 52 16.10 27.05 -6.14
C LEU A 52 15.84 26.62 -4.68
N GLN A 53 16.20 27.46 -3.70
CA GLN A 53 15.87 27.21 -2.28
C GLN A 53 14.35 27.16 -2.06
N LEU A 54 13.61 28.09 -2.67
CA LEU A 54 12.16 28.10 -2.57
C LEU A 54 11.54 26.87 -3.24
N ALA A 55 12.06 26.47 -4.40
CA ALA A 55 11.60 25.26 -5.09
C ALA A 55 11.86 24.00 -4.25
N ASN A 56 13.05 23.87 -3.65
CA ASN A 56 13.37 22.76 -2.75
C ASN A 56 12.41 22.73 -1.54
N TYR A 57 12.15 23.86 -0.89
CA TYR A 57 11.17 23.96 0.20
C TYR A 57 9.76 23.51 -0.22
N LYS A 58 9.33 23.87 -1.45
CA LYS A 58 8.02 23.43 -1.97
C LYS A 58 7.98 21.93 -2.25
N LEU A 59 9.07 21.36 -2.77
CA LEU A 59 9.17 19.91 -3.00
C LEU A 59 9.18 19.14 -1.68
N ASP A 60 9.87 19.62 -0.65
CA ASP A 60 9.87 19.00 0.67
C ASP A 60 8.45 18.98 1.27
N LYS A 61 7.75 20.11 1.17
CA LYS A 61 6.34 20.20 1.59
C LYS A 61 5.44 19.23 0.80
N LEU A 62 5.64 19.13 -0.51
CA LEU A 62 4.90 18.20 -1.36
C LEU A 62 5.17 16.73 -0.96
N SER A 63 6.44 16.36 -0.74
CA SER A 63 6.86 15.03 -0.29
C SER A 63 6.20 14.64 1.03
N SER A 64 6.14 15.57 1.99
CA SER A 64 5.43 15.38 3.27
C SER A 64 3.94 15.10 3.09
N HIS A 65 3.25 15.88 2.23
CA HIS A 65 1.84 15.66 1.94
C HIS A 65 1.58 14.32 1.24
N ILE A 66 2.42 13.94 0.28
CA ILE A 66 2.33 12.64 -0.42
C ILE A 66 2.53 11.49 0.58
N ALA A 67 3.52 11.58 1.47
CA ALA A 67 3.78 10.58 2.50
C ALA A 67 2.60 10.43 3.48
N ALA A 68 1.98 11.53 3.88
CA ALA A 68 0.78 11.53 4.71
C ALA A 68 -0.39 10.84 3.98
N SER A 69 -0.64 11.19 2.72
CA SER A 69 -1.67 10.54 1.89
C SER A 69 -1.42 9.04 1.74
N ARG A 70 -0.16 8.62 1.52
CA ARG A 70 0.23 7.21 1.46
C ARG A 70 -0.12 6.45 2.75
N ARG A 71 0.12 7.08 3.91
CA ARG A 71 -0.20 6.48 5.20
C ARG A 71 -1.71 6.25 5.34
N ILE A 72 -2.51 7.27 5.02
CA ILE A 72 -3.97 7.18 5.06
C ILE A 72 -4.48 6.07 4.12
N LEU A 73 -3.95 5.98 2.90
CA LEU A 73 -4.32 4.92 1.95
C LEU A 73 -3.99 3.51 2.48
N ASN A 74 -2.84 3.35 3.13
CA ASN A 74 -2.49 2.09 3.79
C ASN A 74 -3.45 1.75 4.94
N ASP A 75 -3.80 2.73 5.76
CA ASP A 75 -4.74 2.54 6.87
C ASP A 75 -6.12 2.11 6.33
N LEU A 76 -6.61 2.73 5.25
CA LEU A 76 -7.85 2.36 4.58
C LEU A 76 -7.79 0.94 4.00
N ARG A 77 -6.66 0.55 3.39
CA ARG A 77 -6.44 -0.81 2.89
C ARG A 77 -6.48 -1.84 4.03
N MET A 78 -5.88 -1.53 5.18
CA MET A 78 -5.94 -2.39 6.36
C MET A 78 -7.35 -2.51 6.90
N LEU A 79 -8.09 -1.40 7.05
CA LEU A 79 -9.47 -1.40 7.51
C LEU A 79 -10.38 -2.23 6.59
N ARG A 80 -10.22 -2.10 5.26
CA ARG A 80 -10.94 -2.93 4.29
C ARG A 80 -10.70 -4.42 4.54
N ARG A 81 -9.46 -4.83 4.80
CA ARG A 81 -9.11 -6.24 5.09
C ARG A 81 -9.75 -6.73 6.38
N LEU A 82 -9.62 -5.98 7.46
CA LEU A 82 -10.21 -6.34 8.76
C LEU A 82 -11.73 -6.51 8.67
N LEU A 83 -12.43 -5.56 8.05
CA LEU A 83 -13.89 -5.63 7.87
C LEU A 83 -14.33 -6.80 6.98
N LEU A 84 -13.50 -7.22 6.02
CA LEU A 84 -13.78 -8.38 5.16
C LEU A 84 -13.46 -9.71 5.86
N GLU A 85 -12.42 -9.75 6.70
CA GLU A 85 -12.07 -10.91 7.52
C GLU A 85 -13.11 -11.16 8.61
N GLU A 86 -13.64 -10.10 9.25
CA GLU A 86 -14.76 -10.20 10.20
C GLU A 86 -16.03 -10.76 9.55
N ARG A 87 -16.28 -10.46 8.27
CA ARG A 87 -17.40 -11.04 7.52
C ARG A 87 -17.17 -12.50 7.13
N LYS A 88 -15.93 -12.99 7.12
CA LYS A 88 -15.58 -14.41 6.97
C LYS A 88 -15.57 -15.10 8.33
N THR A 89 -16.59 -14.87 9.16
CA THR A 89 -16.90 -15.79 10.27
C THR A 89 -16.92 -17.21 9.71
N PRO A 90 -16.32 -18.20 10.40
CA PRO A 90 -16.16 -19.52 9.83
C PRO A 90 -17.55 -20.04 9.47
N ASP A 91 -17.71 -20.47 8.22
CA ASP A 91 -18.92 -21.14 7.76
C ASP A 91 -19.28 -22.19 8.82
N PRO A 92 -20.49 -22.17 9.40
CA PRO A 92 -20.90 -23.16 10.40
C PRO A 92 -20.71 -24.60 9.90
N SER A 93 -20.66 -24.83 8.58
CA SER A 93 -20.30 -26.12 7.98
C SER A 93 -18.84 -26.56 8.30
N ALA A 94 -17.88 -25.63 8.36
CA ALA A 94 -16.48 -25.90 8.68
C ALA A 94 -16.27 -26.11 10.20
N ILE A 95 -17.04 -25.42 11.04
CA ILE A 95 -17.04 -25.59 12.50
C ILE A 95 -17.61 -26.98 12.87
N ALA A 96 -18.68 -27.43 12.17
CA ALA A 96 -19.28 -28.74 12.39
C ALA A 96 -18.32 -29.90 12.07
N CYS A 97 -17.54 -29.81 10.98
CA CYS A 97 -16.52 -30.81 10.64
C CYS A 97 -15.40 -30.90 11.69
N GLN A 98 -14.95 -29.76 12.25
CA GLN A 98 -13.91 -29.77 13.28
C GLN A 98 -14.42 -30.29 14.64
N ALA A 99 -15.69 -30.07 14.98
CA ALA A 99 -16.30 -30.59 16.20
C ALA A 99 -16.53 -32.11 16.15
N ALA A 100 -16.89 -32.67 14.99
CA ALA A 100 -17.10 -34.11 14.83
C ALA A 100 -15.79 -34.93 14.95
N ILE A 101 -14.67 -34.38 14.48
CA ILE A 101 -13.35 -35.04 14.59
C ILE A 101 -12.84 -35.03 16.04
N ARG A 102 -13.23 -34.05 16.86
CA ARG A 102 -12.74 -33.89 18.24
C ARG A 102 -13.55 -34.69 19.28
N ASN A 103 -14.82 -35.00 18.99
CA ASN A 103 -15.73 -35.69 19.92
C ASN A 103 -16.09 -37.14 19.50
N GLY A 104 -15.47 -37.68 18.44
CA GLY A 104 -15.61 -39.09 18.09
C GLY A 104 -14.95 -40.01 19.13
N PRO A 105 -15.57 -41.14 19.52
CA PRO A 105 -14.99 -42.03 20.52
C PRO A 105 -13.64 -42.56 20.02
N ARG A 106 -12.61 -42.45 20.86
CA ARG A 106 -11.35 -43.21 20.72
C ARG A 106 -11.65 -44.69 20.86
N GLN A 107 -12.16 -45.35 19.83
CA GLN A 107 -12.15 -46.80 19.71
C GLN A 107 -12.33 -47.19 18.24
N GLY A 108 -11.33 -47.87 17.69
CA GLY A 108 -11.43 -48.51 16.37
C GLY A 108 -10.55 -47.92 15.28
N ALA A 109 -9.24 -47.90 15.48
CA ALA A 109 -8.33 -48.01 14.34
C ALA A 109 -8.61 -49.37 13.67
N LYS A 110 -9.41 -49.36 12.59
CA LYS A 110 -9.52 -50.33 11.48
C LYS A 110 -10.86 -50.10 10.78
N THR A 111 -10.83 -50.12 9.45
CA THR A 111 -12.00 -50.10 8.53
C THR A 111 -12.39 -48.72 7.99
N CYS A 112 -11.57 -48.18 7.09
CA CYS A 112 -12.07 -47.61 5.82
C CYS A 112 -10.92 -47.44 4.81
N ILE A 113 -10.26 -48.56 4.49
CA ILE A 113 -9.61 -48.74 3.19
C ILE A 113 -10.40 -49.87 2.53
N ARG A 114 -11.45 -49.53 1.77
CA ARG A 114 -11.86 -50.25 0.55
C ARG A 114 -13.07 -49.62 -0.11
N GLN A 115 -13.03 -49.69 -1.44
CA GLN A 115 -14.00 -49.29 -2.47
C GLN A 115 -13.84 -47.82 -2.88
N MET A 116 -12.96 -47.58 -3.87
CA MET A 116 -13.24 -47.59 -5.33
C MET A 116 -14.32 -46.58 -5.70
#